data_AF-A0A1V5KI34-F1
#
_entry.id   AF-A0A1V5KI34-F1
#
_cell.length_a   1.000
_cell.length_b   1.000
_cell.length_c   1.000
_cell.angle_alpha   90.00
_cell.angle_beta   90.00
_cell.angle_gamma   90.00
#
_symmetry.space_group_name_H-M   'P 1'
#
loop_
_entity.id
_entity.type
_entity.pdbx_description
1 polymer ?
#
loop_
_entity_poly.entity_id
_entity_poly.type
_entity_poly.pdbx_seq_one_letter_code
_entity_poly.pdbx_strand_id
1 'polypeptide(L)'
;MNYEAKCQNILKPFVAYLQSLDPYAYGDHGNLWIDFGWDICSGDGRVTEAIDMMLMDYMTNVPEFILHWLWWGSFSGRKTNEQIIKWLEDNPNELNEIEVPPGSEILEDVMEDLKSSLRNSAETAYTDYENEEEEEEEEEEEEGGDCEEEKT
;
A
#
# COMPACT_ATOMS: atom_id res chain seq x y z
N MET A 1 0.04 16.99 7.72
CA MET A 1 0.27 15.83 6.83
C MET A 1 -1.09 15.23 6.53
N ASN A 2 -1.48 15.09 5.25
CA ASN A 2 -2.72 14.42 4.85
C ASN A 2 -2.68 12.94 5.30
N TYR A 3 -3.82 12.33 5.62
CA TYR A 3 -3.94 10.96 6.11
C TYR A 3 -3.26 9.95 5.16
N GLU A 4 -3.48 10.10 3.86
CA GLU A 4 -2.85 9.30 2.82
C GLU A 4 -1.31 9.31 2.91
N ALA A 5 -0.71 10.48 3.16
CA ALA A 5 0.73 10.59 3.34
C ALA A 5 1.23 9.89 4.62
N LYS A 6 0.37 9.74 5.65
CA LYS A 6 0.69 8.94 6.83
C LYS A 6 0.72 7.45 6.48
N CYS A 7 -0.31 6.96 5.78
CA CYS A 7 -0.38 5.58 5.30
C CYS A 7 0.85 5.24 4.47
N GLN A 8 1.17 6.08 3.48
CA GLN A 8 2.35 5.89 2.63
C GLN A 8 3.66 5.84 3.42
N ASN A 9 3.82 6.67 4.46
CA ASN A 9 5.03 6.63 5.28
C ASN A 9 5.18 5.34 6.09
N ILE A 10 4.07 4.75 6.56
CA ILE A 10 4.08 3.48 7.28
C ILE A 10 4.30 2.30 6.33
N LEU A 11 3.80 2.40 5.11
CA LEU A 11 3.94 1.37 4.08
C LEU A 11 5.33 1.34 3.42
N LYS A 12 6.04 2.48 3.33
CA LYS A 12 7.39 2.55 2.73
C LYS A 12 8.35 1.40 3.10
N PRO A 13 8.61 1.10 4.39
CA PRO A 13 9.50 0.00 4.75
C PRO A 13 8.93 -1.38 4.34
N PHE A 14 7.61 -1.54 4.35
CA PHE A 14 6.95 -2.77 3.91
C PHE A 14 7.07 -2.95 2.39
N VAL A 15 6.87 -1.89 1.61
CA VAL A 15 7.08 -1.89 0.15
C VAL A 15 8.53 -2.21 -0.19
N ALA A 16 9.49 -1.58 0.49
CA ALA A 16 10.92 -1.88 0.30
C ALA A 16 11.26 -3.35 0.61
N TYR A 17 10.57 -3.95 1.59
CA TYR A 17 10.70 -5.37 1.87
C TYR A 17 10.15 -6.23 0.73
N LEU A 18 8.95 -5.93 0.21
CA LEU A 18 8.39 -6.66 -0.95
C LEU A 18 9.27 -6.55 -2.20
N GLN A 19 9.82 -5.36 -2.48
CA GLN A 19 10.75 -5.15 -3.60
C GLN A 19 12.06 -5.95 -3.47
N SER A 20 12.43 -6.37 -2.25
CA SER A 20 13.63 -7.16 -2.00
C SER A 20 13.42 -8.68 -2.13
N LEU A 21 12.18 -9.12 -2.34
CA LEU A 21 11.81 -10.52 -2.44
C LEU A 21 11.67 -10.94 -3.91
N ASP A 22 12.10 -12.17 -4.19
CA ASP A 22 11.87 -12.81 -5.50
C ASP A 22 10.36 -12.90 -5.79
N PRO A 23 9.94 -12.83 -7.07
CA PRO A 23 8.55 -12.99 -7.47
C PRO A 23 8.00 -14.37 -7.07
N TYR A 24 6.70 -14.44 -6.78
CA TYR A 24 6.03 -15.68 -6.39
C TYR A 24 5.56 -16.49 -7.60
N ALA A 25 5.02 -15.80 -8.63
CA ALA A 25 4.73 -16.41 -9.91
C ALA A 25 6.02 -16.63 -10.73
N TYR A 26 6.08 -17.74 -11.45
CA TYR A 26 7.11 -17.95 -12.47
C TYR A 26 6.76 -17.09 -13.68
N GLY A 27 7.44 -15.95 -13.84
CA GLY A 27 7.31 -15.00 -14.94
C GLY A 27 8.47 -13.99 -14.90
N ASP A 28 8.55 -13.11 -15.90
CA ASP A 28 9.62 -12.11 -16.02
C ASP A 28 9.49 -10.93 -15.03
N HIS A 29 8.55 -11.01 -14.08
CA HIS A 29 8.36 -9.99 -13.04
C HIS A 29 9.64 -9.80 -12.20
N GLY A 30 10.14 -8.56 -12.14
CA GLY A 30 11.43 -8.27 -11.50
C GLY A 30 11.48 -8.52 -9.98
N ASN A 31 10.35 -8.57 -9.27
CA ASN A 31 10.26 -8.83 -7.81
C ASN A 31 8.81 -9.07 -7.36
N LEU A 32 8.63 -9.46 -6.09
CA LEU A 32 7.31 -9.70 -5.48
C LEU A 32 6.38 -8.48 -5.48
N TRP A 33 6.93 -7.25 -5.48
CA TRP A 33 6.12 -6.03 -5.52
C TRP A 33 5.44 -5.83 -6.88
N ILE A 34 6.15 -6.12 -7.98
CA ILE A 34 5.59 -6.11 -9.33
C ILE A 34 4.61 -7.27 -9.51
N ASP A 35 4.97 -8.46 -9.03
CA ASP A 35 4.11 -9.66 -9.06
C ASP A 35 2.78 -9.44 -8.31
N PHE A 36 2.83 -8.69 -7.21
CA PHE A 36 1.65 -8.26 -6.48
C PHE A 36 0.75 -7.33 -7.29
N GLY A 37 1.32 -6.32 -7.94
CA GLY A 37 0.55 -5.41 -8.82
C GLY A 37 -0.12 -6.18 -9.96
N TRP A 38 0.60 -7.12 -10.58
CA TRP A 38 0.05 -8.02 -11.59
C TRP A 38 -1.11 -8.88 -11.07
N ASP A 39 -0.98 -9.50 -9.88
CA ASP A 39 -2.01 -10.35 -9.27
C ASP A 39 -3.31 -9.57 -9.00
N ILE A 40 -3.20 -8.28 -8.66
CA ILE A 40 -4.35 -7.40 -8.50
C ILE A 40 -5.04 -7.15 -9.86
N CYS A 41 -4.26 -6.81 -10.89
CA CYS A 41 -4.79 -6.52 -12.23
C CYS A 41 -5.40 -7.77 -12.91
N SER A 42 -4.79 -8.93 -12.70
CA SER A 42 -5.22 -10.21 -13.30
C SER A 42 -6.38 -10.87 -12.55
N GLY A 43 -6.50 -10.63 -11.24
CA GLY A 43 -7.60 -11.11 -10.40
C GLY A 43 -7.49 -12.56 -9.92
N ASP A 44 -6.30 -13.19 -9.93
CA ASP A 44 -6.08 -14.52 -9.30
C ASP A 44 -6.12 -14.42 -7.76
N GLY A 45 -5.63 -13.29 -7.21
CA GLY A 45 -5.79 -12.90 -5.81
C GLY A 45 -4.93 -13.68 -4.81
N ARG A 46 -4.10 -14.63 -5.27
CA ARG A 46 -3.30 -15.49 -4.38
C ARG A 46 -2.16 -14.72 -3.73
N VAL A 47 -1.46 -13.92 -4.51
CA VAL A 47 -0.35 -13.07 -4.02
C VAL A 47 -0.93 -11.96 -3.14
N THR A 48 -2.09 -11.41 -3.53
CA THR A 48 -2.84 -10.41 -2.76
C THR A 48 -3.22 -10.91 -1.37
N GLU A 49 -3.78 -12.12 -1.25
CA GLU A 49 -4.11 -12.71 0.05
C GLU A 49 -2.86 -12.90 0.93
N ALA A 50 -1.76 -13.38 0.35
CA ALA A 50 -0.50 -13.56 1.06
C ALA A 50 0.05 -12.24 1.60
N ILE A 51 0.08 -11.19 0.77
CA ILE A 51 0.58 -9.87 1.15
C ILE A 51 -0.33 -9.19 2.17
N ASP A 52 -1.64 -9.35 2.06
CA ASP A 52 -2.60 -8.89 3.07
C ASP A 52 -2.30 -9.49 4.46
N MET A 53 -1.97 -10.78 4.52
CA MET A 53 -1.58 -11.46 5.76
C MET A 53 -0.22 -10.97 6.27
N MET A 54 0.76 -10.75 5.39
CA MET A 54 2.07 -10.20 5.74
C MET A 54 1.95 -8.76 6.27
N LEU A 55 1.09 -7.94 5.68
CA LEU A 55 0.83 -6.58 6.14
C LEU A 55 0.18 -6.59 7.53
N MET A 56 -0.77 -7.50 7.77
CA MET A 56 -1.38 -7.66 9.09
C MET A 56 -0.33 -8.04 10.14
N ASP A 57 0.51 -9.03 9.85
CA ASP A 57 1.60 -9.43 10.76
C ASP A 57 2.55 -8.26 11.03
N TYR A 58 2.97 -7.54 9.99
CA TYR A 58 3.78 -6.33 10.12
C TYR A 58 3.12 -5.30 11.05
N MET A 59 1.84 -4.99 10.85
CA MET A 59 1.13 -3.98 11.62
C MET A 59 0.82 -4.40 13.05
N THR A 60 0.67 -5.69 13.35
CA THR A 60 0.54 -6.17 14.75
C THR A 60 1.80 -5.97 15.58
N ASN A 61 2.96 -5.86 14.93
CA ASN A 61 4.24 -5.59 15.57
C ASN A 61 4.58 -4.10 15.64
N VAL A 62 3.78 -3.24 15.01
CA VAL A 62 3.94 -1.79 15.06
C VAL A 62 3.55 -1.26 16.45
N PRO A 63 4.33 -0.33 17.04
CA PRO A 63 3.97 0.25 18.32
C PRO A 63 2.58 0.89 18.32
N GLU A 64 1.81 0.65 19.38
CA GLU A 64 0.42 1.11 19.51
C GLU A 64 0.25 2.63 19.31
N PHE A 65 1.23 3.46 19.72
CA PHE A 65 1.15 4.91 19.50
C PHE A 65 1.16 5.31 18.02
N ILE A 66 1.76 4.49 17.14
CA ILE A 66 1.74 4.69 15.69
C ILE A 66 0.35 4.34 15.13
N LEU A 67 -0.27 3.26 15.63
CA LEU A 67 -1.65 2.89 15.27
C LEU A 67 -2.62 4.03 15.63
N HIS A 68 -2.49 4.59 16.84
CA HIS A 68 -3.26 5.76 17.26
C HIS A 68 -2.99 6.98 16.36
N TRP A 69 -1.72 7.24 16.03
CA TRP A 69 -1.35 8.35 15.16
C TRP A 69 -1.93 8.25 13.75
N LEU A 70 -2.02 7.03 13.20
CA LEU A 70 -2.74 6.75 11.95
C LEU A 70 -4.23 6.99 12.14
N TRP A 71 -4.84 6.34 13.14
CA TRP A 71 -6.27 6.37 13.42
C TRP A 71 -6.85 7.77 13.58
N TRP A 72 -6.16 8.69 14.26
CA TRP A 72 -6.62 10.09 14.36
C TRP A 72 -6.76 10.78 12.99
N GLY A 73 -6.14 10.25 11.93
CA GLY A 73 -6.36 10.69 10.55
C GLY A 73 -7.46 9.92 9.79
N SER A 74 -7.88 8.75 10.28
CA SER A 74 -8.93 7.93 9.67
C SER A 74 -10.30 8.62 9.75
N PHE A 75 -11.31 8.04 9.11
CA PHE A 75 -12.68 8.52 9.24
C PHE A 75 -13.17 8.44 10.70
N SER A 76 -12.95 7.30 11.35
CA SER A 76 -13.39 7.03 12.72
C SER A 76 -12.69 7.95 13.74
N GLY A 77 -11.38 8.18 13.60
CA GLY A 77 -10.66 9.11 14.47
C GLY A 77 -11.09 10.56 14.28
N ARG A 78 -11.34 11.01 13.04
CA ARG A 78 -11.86 12.36 12.78
C ARG A 78 -13.25 12.57 13.39
N LYS A 79 -14.15 11.61 13.23
CA LYS A 79 -15.48 11.64 13.84
C LYS A 79 -15.40 11.69 15.37
N THR A 80 -14.48 10.93 15.96
CA THR A 80 -14.25 10.95 17.42
C THR A 80 -13.74 12.31 17.87
N ASN A 81 -12.79 12.91 17.14
CA ASN A 81 -12.27 14.24 17.44
C ASN A 81 -13.37 15.32 17.39
N GLU A 82 -14.27 15.26 16.40
CA GLU A 82 -15.42 16.17 16.31
C GLU A 82 -16.36 16.03 17.53
N GLN A 83 -16.60 14.80 17.98
CA GLN A 83 -17.43 14.54 19.17
C GLN A 83 -16.77 15.10 20.44
N ILE A 84 -15.46 14.94 20.58
CA ILE A 84 -14.68 15.50 21.70
C ILE A 84 -14.78 17.03 21.73
N ILE A 85 -14.55 17.68 20.58
CA ILE A 85 -14.62 19.14 20.47
C ILE A 85 -16.01 19.64 20.86
N LYS A 86 -17.06 19.03 20.31
CA LYS A 86 -18.43 19.40 20.64
C LYS A 86 -18.73 19.22 22.13
N TRP A 87 -18.25 18.13 22.73
CA TRP A 87 -18.45 17.87 24.15
C TRP A 87 -17.76 18.93 25.03
N LEU A 88 -16.55 19.36 24.66
CA LEU A 88 -15.81 20.42 25.35
C LEU A 88 -16.49 21.80 25.21
N GLU A 89 -17.10 22.08 24.06
CA GLU A 89 -17.91 23.29 23.86
C GLU A 89 -19.16 23.29 24.75
N ASP A 90 -19.82 22.14 24.89
CA ASP A 90 -21.00 21.97 25.73
C ASP A 90 -20.66 21.96 27.25
N ASN A 91 -19.45 21.51 27.63
CA ASN A 91 -19.03 21.30 29.03
C ASN A 91 -17.65 21.91 29.35
N PRO A 92 -17.46 23.24 29.24
CA PRO A 92 -16.14 23.88 29.25
C PRO A 92 -15.37 23.80 30.58
N ASN A 93 -16.02 23.38 31.66
CA ASN A 93 -15.43 23.28 33.00
C ASN A 93 -15.30 21.83 33.49
N GLU A 94 -15.66 20.84 32.67
CA GLU A 94 -15.58 19.43 33.03
C GLU A 94 -14.28 18.82 32.47
N LEU A 95 -13.47 18.26 33.37
CA LEU A 95 -12.35 17.40 33.02
C LEU A 95 -12.86 15.97 32.98
N ASN A 96 -13.18 15.47 31.78
CA ASN A 96 -13.48 14.06 31.58
C ASN A 96 -12.27 13.32 30.99
N GLU A 97 -12.21 12.03 31.33
CA GLU A 97 -11.35 11.07 30.67
C GLU A 97 -12.02 10.67 29.36
N ILE A 98 -11.32 10.87 28.24
CA ILE A 98 -11.80 10.47 26.92
C ILE A 98 -11.39 9.01 26.73
N GLU A 99 -12.36 8.13 26.60
CA GLU A 99 -12.11 6.74 26.28
C GLU A 99 -11.68 6.62 24.82
N VAL A 100 -10.42 6.26 24.61
CA VAL A 100 -9.87 5.97 23.28
C VAL A 100 -9.94 4.45 23.08
N PRO A 101 -10.38 3.95 21.91
CA PRO A 101 -10.46 2.53 21.66
C PRO A 101 -9.08 1.84 21.83
N PRO A 102 -9.05 0.58 22.25
CA PRO A 102 -7.81 -0.17 22.36
C PRO A 102 -7.14 -0.34 20.98
N GLY A 103 -5.81 -0.50 20.96
CA GLY A 103 -5.04 -0.65 19.73
C GLY A 103 -5.53 -1.76 18.78
N SER A 104 -6.16 -2.82 19.30
CA SER A 104 -6.72 -3.91 18.47
C SER A 104 -7.93 -3.47 17.63
N GLU A 105 -8.83 -2.66 18.19
CA GLU A 105 -9.98 -2.13 17.45
C GLU A 105 -9.54 -1.07 16.44
N ILE A 106 -8.54 -0.27 16.84
CA ILE A 106 -7.91 0.69 15.93
C ILE A 106 -7.25 -0.01 14.76
N LEU A 107 -6.57 -1.13 14.99
CA LEU A 107 -5.87 -1.89 13.95
C LEU A 107 -6.84 -2.32 12.84
N GLU A 108 -8.01 -2.83 13.19
CA GLU A 108 -9.03 -3.22 12.21
C GLU A 108 -9.47 -2.04 11.33
N ASP A 109 -9.72 -0.87 11.93
CA ASP A 109 -10.12 0.36 11.24
C ASP A 109 -9.03 0.87 10.27
N VAL A 110 -7.76 0.87 10.69
CA VAL A 110 -6.66 1.39 9.84
C VAL A 110 -6.20 0.39 8.78
N MET A 111 -6.42 -0.91 8.98
CA MET A 111 -5.95 -1.94 8.06
C MET A 111 -6.65 -1.88 6.70
N GLU A 112 -7.93 -1.51 6.66
CA GLU A 112 -8.64 -1.35 5.39
C GLU A 112 -8.01 -0.23 4.54
N ASP A 113 -7.74 0.92 5.15
CA ASP A 113 -7.11 2.06 4.49
C ASP A 113 -5.67 1.76 4.04
N LEU A 114 -4.91 1.02 4.85
CA LEU A 114 -3.55 0.61 4.52
C LEU A 114 -3.53 -0.37 3.35
N LYS A 115 -4.43 -1.36 3.32
CA LYS A 115 -4.56 -2.31 2.21
C LYS A 115 -4.93 -1.60 0.91
N SER A 116 -5.91 -0.69 0.96
CA SER A 116 -6.29 0.09 -0.22
C SER A 116 -5.13 0.93 -0.73
N SER A 117 -4.43 1.63 0.17
CA SER A 117 -3.26 2.44 -0.20
C SER A 117 -2.15 1.59 -0.84
N LEU A 118 -1.87 0.41 -0.26
CA LEU A 118 -0.84 -0.51 -0.74
C LEU A 118 -1.19 -1.06 -2.13
N ARG A 119 -2.44 -1.52 -2.33
CA ARG A 119 -2.92 -2.07 -3.61
C ARG A 119 -2.87 -1.04 -4.73
N ASN A 120 -3.38 0.17 -4.48
CA ASN A 120 -3.34 1.25 -5.48
C ASN A 120 -1.89 1.57 -5.90
N SER A 121 -0.96 1.57 -4.94
CA SER A 121 0.46 1.78 -5.22
C SER A 121 1.09 0.61 -6.01
N ALA A 122 0.68 -0.62 -5.74
CA ALA A 122 1.16 -1.80 -6.47
C ALA A 122 0.62 -1.87 -7.89
N GLU A 123 -0.68 -1.62 -8.08
CA GLU A 123 -1.32 -1.51 -9.39
C GLU A 123 -0.60 -0.46 -10.25
N THR A 124 -0.33 0.73 -9.69
CA THR A 124 0.39 1.78 -10.40
C THR A 124 1.80 1.34 -10.79
N ALA A 125 2.53 0.71 -9.85
CA ALA A 125 3.89 0.24 -10.12
C ALA A 125 3.94 -0.86 -11.20
N TYR A 126 2.93 -1.74 -11.25
CA TYR A 126 2.84 -2.75 -12.29
C TYR A 126 2.50 -2.13 -13.65
N THR A 127 1.54 -1.20 -13.71
CA THR A 127 1.22 -0.48 -14.96
C THR A 127 2.42 0.27 -15.50
N ASP A 128 3.21 0.92 -14.63
CA ASP A 128 4.43 1.61 -15.04
C ASP A 128 5.47 0.62 -15.60
N TYR A 129 5.65 -0.53 -14.93
CA TYR A 129 6.53 -1.61 -15.40
C TYR A 129 6.11 -2.20 -16.75
N GLU A 130 4.80 -2.43 -16.96
CA GLU A 130 4.26 -2.96 -18.22
C GLU A 130 4.50 -2.01 -19.39
N ASN A 131 4.32 -0.70 -19.19
CA ASN A 131 4.59 0.29 -20.23
C ASN A 131 6.10 0.38 -20.55
N GLU A 132 6.98 0.25 -19.55
CA GLU A 132 8.43 0.26 -19.76
C GLU A 132 8.89 -0.96 -20.58
N GLU A 133 8.35 -2.15 -20.32
CA GLU A 133 8.65 -3.36 -21.11
C GLU A 133 8.13 -3.24 -22.56
N GLU A 134 6.93 -2.67 -22.78
CA GLU A 134 6.40 -2.43 -24.13
C GLU A 134 7.30 -1.46 -24.94
N GLU A 135 7.85 -0.41 -24.31
CA GLU A 135 8.79 0.52 -24.96
C GLU A 135 10.14 -0.16 -25.31
N GLU A 136 10.65 -1.06 -24.46
CA GLU A 136 11.90 -1.79 -24.72
C GLU A 136 11.75 -2.83 -25.85
N GLU A 137 10.62 -3.53 -25.94
CA GLU A 137 10.34 -4.49 -27.03
C GLU A 137 10.24 -3.79 -28.40
N GLU A 138 9.63 -2.60 -28.48
CA GLU A 138 9.53 -1.82 -29.72
C GLU A 138 10.91 -1.31 -30.21
N GLU A 139 11.81 -0.92 -29.29
CA GLU A 139 13.18 -0.49 -29.65
C GLU A 139 14.06 -1.66 -30.15
N GLU A 140 13.92 -2.86 -29.57
CA GLU A 140 14.65 -4.06 -30.04
C GLU A 140 14.21 -4.51 -31.45
N GLU A 141 12.93 -4.36 -31.81
CA GLU A 141 12.42 -4.67 -33.15
C GLU A 141 12.94 -3.69 -34.22
N GLU A 142 13.18 -2.42 -33.89
CA GLU A 142 13.73 -1.43 -34.83
C GLU A 142 15.25 -1.58 -35.04
N GLU A 143 16.03 -1.93 -34.01
CA GLU A 143 17.49 -2.14 -34.15
C GLU A 143 17.87 -3.50 -34.77
N GLY A 144 16.99 -4.52 -34.69
CA GLY A 144 17.17 -5.82 -35.33
C GLY A 144 16.95 -5.85 -36.86
N GLY A 145 16.52 -4.73 -37.44
CA GLY A 145 15.99 -4.64 -38.81
C GLY A 145 16.97 -4.30 -39.95
N ASP A 146 18.29 -4.38 -39.76
CA ASP A 146 19.24 -4.11 -40.88
C ASP A 146 20.49 -5.02 -40.86
N CYS A 147 20.29 -6.30 -41.19
CA CYS A 147 21.36 -7.19 -41.65
C CYS A 147 20.77 -8.32 -42.50
N GLU A 148 20.50 -8.07 -43.78
CA GLU A 148 20.79 -9.03 -44.86
C GLU A 148 20.40 -8.44 -46.23
N GLU A 149 21.38 -7.89 -46.96
CA GLU A 149 21.47 -8.07 -48.42
C GLU A 149 22.92 -7.84 -48.89
N GLU A 150 23.87 -8.64 -48.38
CA GLU A 150 25.00 -9.04 -49.21
C GLU A 150 24.63 -10.34 -49.93
N LYS A 151 24.36 -10.25 -51.24
CA LYS A 151 24.86 -11.26 -52.20
C LYS A 151 24.76 -10.81 -53.67
N THR A 152 25.97 -10.78 -54.24
CA THR A 152 26.40 -11.00 -55.64
C THR A 152 26.17 -9.94 -56.70
#